data_AF-A0A2V9AFM8-F1
#
_entry.id   AF-A0A2V9AFM8-F1
#
_cell.length_a   1.000
_cell.length_b   1.000
_cell.length_c   1.000
_cell.angle_alpha   90.00
_cell.angle_beta   90.00
_cell.angle_gamma   90.00
#
_symmetry.space_group_name_H-M   'P 1'
#
loop_
_entity.id
_entity.type
_entity.pdbx_description
1 polymer ?
#
loop_
_entity_poly.entity_id
_entity_poly.type
_entity_poly.pdbx_seq_one_letter_code
_entity_poly.pdbx_strand_id
1 'polypeptide(L)'
;MKMSDSKKVFLSHKGVDKEFVIDFKDTLEILGYEPWIDEDAMPAGTPLERGLLKGMHDSCGVVFFITPSFKDDGYLETEINYAIQEKRIKGNKFAIITLQFADDNGNVGEIPELIKTYVWKKPRTHLHALREVIRALPIQVGAVDWREGIDDVVSPPRMKSKARELSNEAKTILLEASAGDGMIMHNRYMGGEQIQANGKSLIPENNQRTIALWVGGLEDLIRRRYIKDIGQKREVFEVTREGYEAADEIEEGKKGDAGVTKGAANLS
;
A
#
# COMPACT_ATOMS: atom_id res chain seq x y z
N MET A 1 0.16 11.37 12.95
CA MET A 1 0.80 10.18 12.34
C MET A 1 1.37 10.63 11.01
N LYS A 2 2.70 10.62 10.87
CA LYS A 2 3.33 10.92 9.57
C LYS A 2 3.04 9.75 8.62
N MET A 3 3.08 9.98 7.31
CA MET A 3 2.82 8.90 6.32
C MET A 3 3.77 7.69 6.50
N SER A 4 5.01 7.91 6.97
CA SER A 4 5.97 6.84 7.29
C SER A 4 5.50 5.92 8.43
N ASP A 5 4.81 6.47 9.43
CA ASP A 5 4.36 5.73 10.60
C ASP A 5 3.15 4.83 10.28
N SER A 6 2.52 5.04 9.12
CA SER A 6 1.35 4.27 8.71
C SER A 6 1.66 2.79 8.49
N LYS A 7 2.90 2.43 8.13
CA LYS A 7 3.31 1.07 7.74
C LYS A 7 3.78 0.18 8.88
N LYS A 8 4.06 0.76 10.04
CA LYS A 8 4.66 0.04 11.16
C LYS A 8 3.64 -0.82 11.89
N VAL A 9 4.03 -2.05 12.21
CA VAL A 9 3.19 -3.02 12.92
C VAL A 9 3.99 -3.62 14.07
N PHE A 10 3.48 -3.51 15.29
CA PHE A 10 4.12 -4.08 16.46
C PHE A 10 3.79 -5.57 16.60
N LEU A 11 4.78 -6.44 16.78
CA LEU A 11 4.61 -7.88 16.98
C LEU A 11 4.97 -8.27 18.43
N SER A 12 3.97 -8.28 19.32
CA SER A 12 4.10 -8.66 20.73
C SER A 12 4.04 -10.18 20.89
N HIS A 13 5.10 -10.75 21.46
CA HIS A 13 5.30 -12.18 21.61
C HIS A 13 6.22 -12.46 22.80
N LYS A 14 6.26 -13.71 23.29
CA LYS A 14 7.30 -14.11 24.24
C LYS A 14 8.59 -14.44 23.52
N GLY A 15 9.74 -14.21 24.15
CA GLY A 15 11.05 -14.51 23.54
C GLY A 15 11.22 -15.97 23.07
N VAL A 16 10.54 -16.94 23.71
CA VAL A 16 10.56 -18.36 23.27
C VAL A 16 9.87 -18.59 21.92
N ASP A 17 8.98 -17.67 21.52
CA ASP A 17 8.18 -17.72 20.30
C ASP A 17 8.84 -16.93 19.14
N LYS A 18 10.01 -16.33 19.38
CA LYS A 18 10.68 -15.40 18.47
C LYS A 18 10.90 -15.98 17.07
N GLU A 19 11.34 -17.25 16.99
CA GLU A 19 11.64 -17.93 15.72
C GLU A 19 10.45 -17.90 14.75
N PHE A 20 9.25 -18.29 15.20
CA PHE A 20 8.09 -18.29 14.27
C PHE A 20 7.55 -16.88 14.06
N VAL A 21 7.71 -15.96 15.02
CA VAL A 21 7.28 -14.55 14.84
C VAL A 21 8.16 -13.83 13.81
N ILE A 22 9.43 -14.23 13.68
CA ILE A 22 10.31 -13.79 12.59
C ILE A 22 9.73 -14.17 11.22
N ASP A 23 9.15 -15.37 11.05
CA ASP A 23 8.48 -15.74 9.79
C ASP A 23 7.33 -14.77 9.45
N PHE A 24 6.56 -14.33 10.46
CA PHE A 24 5.52 -13.32 10.26
C PHE A 24 6.10 -11.96 9.89
N LYS A 25 7.17 -11.53 10.58
CA LYS A 25 7.87 -10.28 10.28
C LYS A 25 8.37 -10.27 8.84
N ASP A 26 9.12 -11.28 8.42
CA ASP A 26 9.71 -11.33 7.08
C ASP A 26 8.62 -11.38 6.00
N THR A 27 7.53 -12.11 6.25
CA THR A 27 6.38 -12.12 5.34
C THR A 27 5.69 -10.76 5.26
N LEU A 28 5.52 -10.06 6.38
CA LEU A 28 4.92 -8.73 6.41
C LEU A 28 5.81 -7.68 5.71
N GLU A 29 7.14 -7.80 5.81
CA GLU A 29 8.09 -6.95 5.06
C GLU A 29 7.94 -7.14 3.55
N ILE A 30 7.82 -8.39 3.07
CA ILE A 30 7.54 -8.68 1.66
C ILE A 30 6.24 -8.03 1.19
N LEU A 31 5.23 -7.96 2.07
CA LEU A 31 3.94 -7.33 1.79
C LEU A 31 3.99 -5.78 1.91
N GLY A 32 5.14 -5.21 2.28
CA GLY A 32 5.36 -3.76 2.34
C GLY A 32 5.02 -3.10 3.69
N TYR A 33 4.86 -3.89 4.75
CA TYR A 33 4.77 -3.39 6.13
C TYR A 33 6.18 -3.17 6.72
N GLU A 34 6.25 -2.44 7.83
CA GLU A 34 7.45 -2.23 8.62
C GLU A 34 7.27 -2.87 10.01
N PRO A 35 7.22 -4.21 10.11
CA PRO A 35 7.03 -4.90 11.38
C PRO A 35 8.18 -4.64 12.37
N TRP A 36 7.83 -4.59 13.65
CA TRP A 36 8.75 -4.35 14.75
C TRP A 36 8.59 -5.45 15.80
N ILE A 37 9.69 -6.11 16.14
CA ILE A 37 9.79 -7.17 17.16
C ILE A 37 10.54 -6.60 18.37
N ASP A 38 10.09 -6.96 19.56
CA ASP A 38 10.40 -6.37 20.88
C ASP A 38 11.86 -6.36 21.37
N GLU A 39 12.84 -6.67 20.52
CA GLU A 39 14.24 -6.75 20.94
C GLU A 39 15.24 -6.15 19.93
N ASP A 40 14.97 -6.21 18.63
CA ASP A 40 16.03 -6.08 17.62
C ASP A 40 16.36 -4.63 17.23
N ALA A 41 15.66 -3.63 17.78
CA ALA A 41 15.83 -2.22 17.41
C ALA A 41 16.30 -1.29 18.54
N MET A 42 16.56 -1.83 19.75
CA MET A 42 16.93 -1.01 20.91
C MET A 42 18.45 -0.96 21.10
N PRO A 43 19.07 0.23 21.17
CA PRO A 43 20.45 0.36 21.63
C PRO A 43 20.61 -0.13 23.07
N ALA A 44 21.75 -0.76 23.36
CA ALA A 44 22.12 -1.16 24.72
C ALA A 44 22.00 0.03 25.69
N GLY A 45 21.31 -0.18 26.81
CA GLY A 45 21.03 0.85 27.82
C GLY A 45 19.68 1.58 27.67
N THR A 46 18.89 1.27 26.64
CA THR A 46 17.50 1.75 26.54
C THR A 46 16.63 1.00 27.55
N PRO A 47 15.85 1.67 28.43
CA PRO A 47 14.88 0.99 29.27
C PRO A 47 13.85 0.27 28.39
N LEU A 48 13.69 -1.05 28.58
CA LEU A 48 12.82 -1.93 27.79
C LEU A 48 11.40 -1.33 27.59
N GLU A 49 10.82 -0.82 28.69
CA GLU A 49 9.50 -0.17 28.73
C GLU A 49 9.37 1.04 27.78
N ARG A 50 10.43 1.83 27.60
CA ARG A 50 10.41 2.99 26.70
C ARG A 50 10.47 2.60 25.22
N GLY A 51 11.17 1.53 24.89
CA GLY A 51 11.23 1.03 23.51
C GLY A 51 9.89 0.46 23.06
N LEU A 52 9.29 -0.36 23.92
CA LEU A 52 7.93 -0.90 23.81
C LEU A 52 6.90 0.17 23.46
N LEU A 53 6.86 1.21 24.29
CA LEU A 53 6.01 2.38 24.13
C LEU A 53 6.15 3.04 22.76
N LYS A 54 7.40 3.30 22.38
CA LYS A 54 7.68 3.98 21.11
C LYS A 54 7.28 3.11 19.92
N GLY A 55 7.54 1.81 19.99
CA GLY A 55 7.15 0.84 18.95
C GLY A 55 5.65 0.88 18.69
N MET A 56 4.82 0.84 19.75
CA MET A 56 3.36 0.92 19.61
C MET A 56 2.88 2.31 19.17
N HIS A 57 3.49 3.37 19.70
CA HIS A 57 3.16 4.74 19.33
C HIS A 57 3.44 5.03 17.84
N ASP A 58 4.51 4.48 17.29
CA ASP A 58 4.85 4.65 15.88
C ASP A 58 4.10 3.68 14.96
N SER A 59 3.30 2.74 15.49
CA SER A 59 2.60 1.71 14.71
C SER A 59 1.15 2.05 14.38
N CYS A 60 0.65 1.45 13.29
CA CYS A 60 -0.77 1.42 12.93
C CYS A 60 -1.52 0.23 13.51
N GLY A 61 -0.83 -0.64 14.24
CA GLY A 61 -1.46 -1.70 15.00
C GLY A 61 -0.46 -2.55 15.75
N VAL A 62 -1.00 -3.42 16.58
CA VAL A 62 -0.27 -4.43 17.35
C VAL A 62 -0.89 -5.80 17.13
N VAL A 63 -0.02 -6.80 16.99
CA VAL A 63 -0.37 -8.22 16.95
C VAL A 63 0.16 -8.87 18.22
N PHE A 64 -0.74 -9.41 19.03
CA PHE A 64 -0.42 -10.22 20.21
C PHE A 64 -0.45 -11.70 19.85
N PHE A 65 0.70 -12.37 19.95
CA PHE A 65 0.86 -13.81 19.75
C PHE A 65 0.73 -14.55 21.08
N ILE A 66 -0.49 -14.97 21.41
CA ILE A 66 -0.80 -15.65 22.67
C ILE A 66 -0.62 -17.17 22.52
N THR A 67 0.48 -17.69 23.04
CA THR A 67 0.85 -19.12 23.07
C THR A 67 0.72 -19.68 24.49
N PRO A 68 0.78 -21.01 24.72
CA PRO A 68 0.79 -21.58 26.08
C PRO A 68 1.95 -21.10 26.98
N SER A 69 3.07 -20.71 26.36
CA SER A 69 4.22 -20.08 27.01
C SER A 69 4.00 -18.60 27.35
N PHE A 70 2.94 -17.99 26.80
CA PHE A 70 2.56 -16.60 27.02
C PHE A 70 1.93 -16.39 28.40
N LYS A 71 2.76 -16.44 29.45
CA LYS A 71 2.38 -16.19 30.84
C LYS A 71 2.76 -14.78 31.28
N ASP A 72 1.98 -14.21 32.19
CA ASP A 72 2.21 -12.86 32.68
C ASP A 72 3.45 -12.83 33.59
N ASP A 73 4.48 -12.08 33.16
CA ASP A 73 5.73 -11.86 33.92
C ASP A 73 5.86 -10.37 34.34
N GLY A 74 4.74 -9.62 34.39
CA GLY A 74 4.69 -8.23 34.86
C GLY A 74 4.85 -7.14 33.80
N TYR A 75 5.29 -7.48 32.58
CA TYR A 75 5.40 -6.54 31.45
C TYR A 75 4.17 -6.56 30.52
N LEU A 76 3.41 -7.66 30.52
CA LEU A 76 2.33 -7.88 29.56
C LEU A 76 1.13 -6.95 29.79
N GLU A 77 0.76 -6.74 31.05
CA GLU A 77 -0.34 -5.84 31.40
C GLU A 77 -0.06 -4.41 30.91
N THR A 78 1.20 -3.97 31.05
CA THR A 78 1.68 -2.66 30.63
C THR A 78 1.62 -2.49 29.11
N GLU A 79 2.11 -3.47 28.34
CA GLU A 79 2.00 -3.50 26.87
C GLU A 79 0.55 -3.39 26.39
N ILE A 80 -0.33 -4.18 26.98
CA ILE A 80 -1.75 -4.18 26.65
C ILE A 80 -2.39 -2.83 26.96
N ASN A 81 -2.08 -2.25 28.12
CA ASN A 81 -2.57 -0.93 28.51
C ASN A 81 -2.12 0.15 27.51
N TYR A 82 -0.89 0.06 27.00
CA TYR A 82 -0.41 0.99 25.95
C TYR A 82 -1.13 0.79 24.63
N ALA A 83 -1.33 -0.45 24.19
CA ALA A 83 -2.12 -0.74 22.99
C ALA A 83 -3.55 -0.17 23.09
N ILE A 84 -4.20 -0.32 24.24
CA ILE A 84 -5.55 0.24 24.49
C ILE A 84 -5.53 1.77 24.47
N GLN A 85 -4.51 2.41 25.03
CA GLN A 85 -4.35 3.87 24.97
C GLN A 85 -4.19 4.36 23.54
N GLU A 86 -3.30 3.73 22.76
CA GLU A 86 -3.09 4.06 21.35
C GLU A 86 -4.37 3.84 20.53
N LYS A 87 -5.13 2.77 20.82
CA LYS A 87 -6.45 2.54 20.21
C LYS A 87 -7.45 3.65 20.52
N ARG A 88 -7.47 4.18 21.74
CA ARG A 88 -8.34 5.30 22.14
C ARG A 88 -7.94 6.60 21.43
N ILE A 89 -6.63 6.86 21.28
CA ILE A 89 -6.10 8.08 20.66
C ILE A 89 -6.29 8.06 19.13
N LYS A 90 -5.95 6.94 18.48
CA LYS A 90 -5.91 6.81 17.01
C LYS A 90 -7.22 6.28 16.40
N GLY A 91 -8.13 5.74 17.22
CA GLY A 91 -9.42 5.22 16.78
C GLY A 91 -9.29 4.12 15.72
N ASN A 92 -9.87 4.33 14.54
CA ASN A 92 -9.86 3.36 13.45
C ASN A 92 -8.49 3.24 12.75
N LYS A 93 -7.53 4.11 13.07
CA LYS A 93 -6.17 4.09 12.49
C LYS A 93 -5.20 3.20 13.27
N PHE A 94 -5.66 2.56 14.35
CA PHE A 94 -4.87 1.61 15.14
C PHE A 94 -5.64 0.30 15.31
N ALA A 95 -5.02 -0.82 14.96
CA ALA A 95 -5.61 -2.16 15.15
C ALA A 95 -5.00 -2.86 16.36
N ILE A 96 -5.84 -3.53 17.15
CA ILE A 96 -5.40 -4.49 18.17
C ILE A 96 -5.82 -5.86 17.66
N ILE A 97 -4.84 -6.74 17.44
CA ILE A 97 -5.05 -8.04 16.81
C ILE A 97 -4.54 -9.10 17.79
N THR A 98 -5.43 -10.00 18.22
CA THR A 98 -5.07 -11.04 19.20
C THR A 98 -5.21 -12.41 18.56
N LEU A 99 -4.10 -13.15 18.51
CA LEU A 99 -4.00 -14.48 17.93
C LEU A 99 -3.64 -15.49 19.02
N GLN A 100 -4.57 -16.41 19.32
CA GLN A 100 -4.39 -17.45 20.32
C GLN A 100 -4.00 -18.76 19.64
N PHE A 101 -2.74 -19.15 19.79
CA PHE A 101 -2.21 -20.40 19.26
C PHE A 101 -2.38 -21.52 20.27
N ALA A 102 -2.60 -22.72 19.73
CA ALA A 102 -2.58 -23.95 20.49
C ALA A 102 -1.25 -24.67 20.25
N ASP A 103 -0.71 -25.34 21.27
CA ASP A 103 0.38 -26.29 21.09
C ASP A 103 -0.10 -27.61 20.46
N ASP A 104 0.82 -28.54 20.23
CA ASP A 104 0.54 -29.86 19.67
C ASP A 104 -0.45 -30.69 20.53
N ASN A 105 -0.54 -30.37 21.82
CA ASN A 105 -1.45 -31.02 22.76
C ASN A 105 -2.82 -30.31 22.85
N GLY A 106 -3.03 -29.23 22.09
CA GLY A 106 -4.25 -28.42 22.11
C GLY A 106 -4.35 -27.44 23.29
N ASN A 107 -3.29 -27.28 24.08
CA ASN A 107 -3.24 -26.26 25.13
C ASN A 107 -3.15 -24.88 24.50
N VAL A 108 -3.79 -23.89 25.11
CA VAL A 108 -3.77 -22.49 24.66
C VAL A 108 -3.32 -21.57 25.79
N GLY A 109 -2.68 -20.46 25.44
CA GLY A 109 -2.41 -19.39 26.40
C GLY A 109 -3.69 -18.71 26.88
N GLU A 110 -3.73 -18.25 28.12
CA GLU A 110 -4.88 -17.49 28.62
C GLU A 110 -4.94 -16.10 27.98
N ILE A 111 -6.13 -15.66 27.57
CA ILE A 111 -6.34 -14.30 27.07
C ILE A 111 -6.42 -13.36 28.28
N PRO A 112 -5.56 -12.32 28.38
CA PRO A 112 -5.62 -11.36 29.47
C PRO A 112 -6.96 -10.61 29.53
N GLU A 113 -7.48 -10.36 30.73
CA GLU A 113 -8.78 -9.69 30.97
C GLU A 113 -8.92 -8.37 30.21
N LEU A 114 -7.86 -7.56 30.19
CA LEU A 114 -7.83 -6.24 29.54
C LEU A 114 -8.18 -6.29 28.04
N ILE A 115 -7.89 -7.39 27.35
CA ILE A 115 -8.18 -7.57 25.91
C ILE A 115 -9.35 -8.51 25.62
N LYS A 116 -10.01 -9.10 26.62
CA LYS A 116 -11.21 -9.94 26.42
C LYS A 116 -12.39 -9.16 25.82
N THR A 117 -12.37 -7.83 25.91
CA THR A 117 -13.36 -6.94 25.26
C THR A 117 -13.16 -6.82 23.75
N TYR A 118 -12.02 -7.26 23.22
CA TYR A 118 -11.73 -7.31 21.79
C TYR A 118 -11.95 -8.72 21.24
N VAL A 119 -12.32 -8.83 19.96
CA VAL A 119 -12.44 -10.12 19.29
C VAL A 119 -11.03 -10.69 19.03
N TRP A 120 -10.76 -11.89 19.53
CA TRP A 120 -9.54 -12.63 19.20
C TRP A 120 -9.83 -13.79 18.24
N LYS A 121 -8.77 -14.33 17.62
CA LYS A 121 -8.84 -15.48 16.72
C LYS A 121 -8.02 -16.64 17.24
N LYS A 122 -8.48 -17.85 16.94
CA LYS A 122 -7.75 -19.10 17.17
C LYS A 122 -7.30 -19.67 15.83
N PRO A 123 -6.20 -19.19 15.25
CA PRO A 123 -5.72 -19.68 13.97
C PRO A 123 -5.34 -21.16 14.08
N ARG A 124 -5.68 -21.94 13.05
CA ARG A 124 -5.31 -23.36 12.93
C ARG A 124 -3.96 -23.56 12.25
N THR A 125 -3.49 -22.53 11.53
CA THR A 125 -2.26 -22.53 10.75
C THR A 125 -1.67 -21.12 10.73
N HIS A 126 -0.37 -21.01 10.48
CA HIS A 126 0.30 -19.71 10.34
C HIS A 126 -0.29 -18.88 9.18
N LEU A 127 -0.71 -19.52 8.09
CA LEU A 127 -1.36 -18.82 6.98
C LEU A 127 -2.73 -18.24 7.37
N HIS A 128 -3.51 -18.94 8.19
CA HIS A 128 -4.76 -18.40 8.71
C HIS A 128 -4.49 -17.20 9.62
N ALA A 129 -3.51 -17.30 10.52
CA ALA A 129 -3.06 -16.18 11.34
C ALA A 129 -2.65 -14.96 10.50
N LEU A 130 -1.82 -15.15 9.47
CA LEU A 130 -1.37 -14.07 8.59
C LEU A 130 -2.56 -13.38 7.90
N ARG A 131 -3.54 -14.15 7.41
CA ARG A 131 -4.75 -13.59 6.79
C ARG A 131 -5.54 -12.73 7.77
N GLU A 132 -5.64 -13.16 9.03
CA GLU A 132 -6.30 -12.40 10.08
C GLU A 132 -5.57 -11.09 10.38
N VAL A 133 -4.23 -11.11 10.41
CA VAL A 133 -3.40 -9.90 10.55
C VAL A 133 -3.65 -8.92 9.41
N ILE A 134 -3.48 -9.36 8.16
CA ILE A 134 -3.63 -8.51 6.97
C ILE A 134 -5.04 -7.93 6.88
N ARG A 135 -6.07 -8.70 7.22
CA ARG A 135 -7.46 -8.23 7.19
C ARG A 135 -7.76 -7.17 8.25
N ALA A 136 -7.09 -7.25 9.41
CA ALA A 136 -7.38 -6.39 10.54
C ALA A 136 -6.56 -5.08 10.54
N LEU A 137 -5.39 -5.08 9.91
CA LEU A 137 -4.56 -3.87 9.79
C LEU A 137 -5.24 -2.81 8.90
N PRO A 138 -5.12 -1.51 9.23
CA PRO A 138 -5.82 -0.44 8.53
C PRO A 138 -5.12 0.00 7.21
N ILE A 139 -4.16 -0.78 6.71
CA ILE A 139 -3.40 -0.47 5.50
C ILE A 139 -3.73 -1.48 4.40
N GLN A 140 -3.78 -0.99 3.17
CA GLN A 140 -3.84 -1.84 1.99
C GLN A 140 -2.44 -2.27 1.56
N VAL A 141 -2.26 -3.58 1.33
CA VAL A 141 -1.07 -4.15 0.68
C VAL A 141 -0.94 -3.58 -0.73
N GLY A 142 0.29 -3.32 -1.18
CA GLY A 142 0.56 -2.76 -2.50
C GLY A 142 -0.06 -3.56 -3.66
N ALA A 143 -0.16 -2.93 -4.84
CA ALA A 143 -0.61 -3.63 -6.03
C ALA A 143 0.36 -4.76 -6.37
N VAL A 144 -0.17 -5.92 -6.78
CA VAL A 144 0.64 -7.02 -7.29
C VAL A 144 1.16 -6.63 -8.67
N ASP A 145 2.46 -6.38 -8.77
CA ASP A 145 3.13 -5.99 -10.01
C ASP A 145 4.44 -6.76 -10.20
N TRP A 146 5.05 -6.61 -11.37
CA TRP A 146 6.33 -7.22 -11.70
C TRP A 146 7.44 -6.68 -10.80
N ARG A 147 8.23 -7.58 -10.21
CA ARG A 147 9.40 -7.22 -9.41
C ARG A 147 10.54 -6.80 -10.34
N GLU A 148 11.10 -5.60 -10.12
CA GLU A 148 12.30 -5.16 -10.83
C GLU A 148 13.49 -6.07 -10.49
N GLY A 149 14.34 -6.36 -11.48
CA GLY A 149 15.57 -7.13 -11.29
C GLY A 149 15.41 -8.65 -11.16
N ILE A 150 14.23 -9.20 -11.43
CA ILE A 150 14.03 -10.65 -11.63
C ILE A 150 13.93 -10.93 -13.14
N ASP A 151 15.08 -11.08 -13.76
CA ASP A 151 15.17 -11.57 -15.13
C ASP A 151 15.10 -13.12 -15.10
N ASP A 152 14.52 -13.75 -16.13
CA ASP A 152 14.42 -15.22 -16.37
C ASP A 152 13.20 -16.00 -15.86
N VAL A 153 12.32 -15.45 -15.02
CA VAL A 153 11.08 -16.16 -14.61
C VAL A 153 9.95 -15.86 -15.60
N VAL A 154 9.92 -16.58 -16.73
CA VAL A 154 8.89 -16.52 -17.79
C VAL A 154 8.62 -15.09 -18.27
N SER A 155 9.11 -14.75 -19.46
CA SER A 155 8.73 -13.50 -20.13
C SER A 155 7.23 -13.26 -19.94
N PRO A 156 6.81 -12.12 -19.34
CA PRO A 156 5.40 -11.76 -19.26
C PRO A 156 4.74 -12.03 -20.61
N PRO A 157 3.43 -12.36 -20.71
CA PRO A 157 2.74 -12.01 -21.94
C PRO A 157 3.08 -10.55 -22.18
N ARG A 158 3.89 -10.27 -23.22
CA ARG A 158 4.60 -9.00 -23.39
C ARG A 158 3.62 -7.88 -23.06
N MET A 159 3.76 -7.29 -21.87
CA MET A 159 2.94 -6.18 -21.45
C MET A 159 3.11 -5.14 -22.55
N LYS A 160 2.02 -4.80 -23.24
CA LYS A 160 2.04 -3.70 -24.21
C LYS A 160 2.03 -2.38 -23.44
N SER A 161 3.14 -2.13 -22.77
CA SER A 161 3.64 -0.82 -22.38
C SER A 161 5.13 -1.04 -22.13
N LYS A 162 5.89 -1.03 -23.23
CA LYS A 162 7.32 -1.32 -23.23
C LYS A 162 8.16 -0.08 -22.96
N ALA A 163 7.65 0.89 -22.20
CA ALA A 163 8.43 2.08 -21.89
C ALA A 163 8.26 2.45 -20.41
N ARG A 164 9.39 2.77 -19.78
CA ARG A 164 9.43 3.60 -18.58
C ARG A 164 8.56 4.86 -18.75
N GLU A 165 8.34 5.28 -19.99
CA GLU A 165 7.47 6.38 -20.41
C GLU A 165 6.00 5.99 -20.62
N LEU A 166 5.10 6.93 -20.32
CA LEU A 166 3.69 6.85 -20.66
C LEU A 166 3.47 6.69 -22.18
N SER A 167 2.41 5.97 -22.59
CA SER A 167 1.98 5.94 -23.99
C SER A 167 1.54 7.33 -24.46
N ASN A 168 1.46 7.55 -25.78
CA ASN A 168 1.01 8.84 -26.30
C ASN A 168 -0.42 9.17 -25.87
N GLU A 169 -1.30 8.17 -25.82
CA GLU A 169 -2.67 8.30 -25.33
C GLU A 169 -2.68 8.68 -23.84
N ALA A 170 -1.89 8.00 -23.01
CA ALA A 170 -1.78 8.32 -21.58
C ALA A 170 -1.21 9.74 -21.34
N LYS A 171 -0.14 10.12 -22.06
CA LYS A 171 0.41 11.48 -22.05
C LYS A 171 -0.67 12.50 -22.45
N THR A 172 -1.45 12.21 -23.48
CA THR A 172 -2.52 13.11 -23.95
C THR A 172 -3.64 13.26 -22.95
N ILE A 173 -4.13 12.15 -22.36
CA ILE A 173 -5.16 12.18 -21.32
C ILE A 173 -4.68 13.01 -20.12
N LEU A 174 -3.48 12.74 -19.63
CA LEU A 174 -2.92 13.41 -18.46
C LEU A 174 -2.73 14.91 -18.71
N LEU A 175 -2.08 15.28 -19.82
CA LEU A 175 -1.83 16.68 -20.16
C LEU A 175 -3.14 17.46 -20.37
N GLU A 176 -4.12 16.88 -21.07
CA GLU A 176 -5.40 17.56 -21.30
C GLU A 176 -6.17 17.77 -19.98
N ALA A 177 -6.16 16.78 -19.08
CA ALA A 177 -6.79 16.91 -17.77
C ALA A 177 -6.09 17.95 -16.89
N SER A 178 -4.75 17.92 -16.84
CA SER A 178 -3.93 18.86 -16.06
C SER A 178 -4.04 20.30 -16.54
N ALA A 179 -4.27 20.52 -17.84
CA ALA A 179 -4.54 21.85 -18.40
C ALA A 179 -5.96 22.37 -18.12
N GLY A 180 -6.85 21.50 -17.65
CA GLY A 180 -8.24 21.82 -17.29
C GLY A 180 -8.45 21.91 -15.79
N ASP A 181 -9.54 21.29 -15.32
CA ASP A 181 -9.92 21.19 -13.91
C ASP A 181 -9.40 19.92 -13.23
N GLY A 182 -8.51 19.17 -13.88
CA GLY A 182 -7.99 17.90 -13.39
C GLY A 182 -8.97 16.73 -13.49
N MET A 183 -10.13 16.91 -14.14
CA MET A 183 -11.14 15.86 -14.27
C MET A 183 -11.02 15.09 -15.59
N ILE A 184 -11.21 13.78 -15.50
CA ILE A 184 -11.30 12.87 -16.65
C ILE A 184 -12.60 12.07 -16.54
N MET A 185 -13.39 12.07 -17.59
CA MET A 185 -14.64 11.30 -17.70
C MET A 185 -14.43 10.12 -18.65
N HIS A 186 -14.82 8.92 -18.23
CA HIS A 186 -14.84 7.70 -19.05
C HIS A 186 -16.25 7.13 -19.14
N ASN A 187 -16.93 7.42 -20.25
CA ASN A 187 -18.30 6.99 -20.50
C ASN A 187 -18.33 5.76 -21.42
N ARG A 188 -19.03 4.71 -21.00
CA ARG A 188 -19.23 3.47 -21.77
C ARG A 188 -20.70 3.36 -22.18
N TYR A 189 -20.96 3.18 -23.47
CA TYR A 189 -22.31 3.04 -24.02
C TYR A 189 -22.39 1.91 -25.04
N MET A 190 -23.61 1.50 -25.42
CA MET A 190 -23.83 0.34 -26.31
C MET A 190 -23.12 0.39 -27.67
N GLY A 191 -22.63 1.57 -28.09
CA GLY A 191 -21.98 1.80 -29.38
C GLY A 191 -20.51 2.21 -29.30
N GLY A 192 -19.87 2.17 -28.13
CA GLY A 192 -18.47 2.55 -27.97
C GLY A 192 -18.12 3.07 -26.57
N GLU A 193 -16.92 3.62 -26.46
CA GLU A 193 -16.42 4.25 -25.25
C GLU A 193 -15.91 5.64 -25.58
N GLN A 194 -16.05 6.57 -24.64
CA GLN A 194 -15.58 7.94 -24.76
C GLN A 194 -14.72 8.28 -23.55
N ILE A 195 -13.55 8.87 -23.80
CA ILE A 195 -12.73 9.50 -22.77
C ILE A 195 -12.72 11.00 -23.05
N GLN A 196 -13.05 11.79 -22.04
CA GLN A 196 -13.11 13.24 -22.12
C GLN A 196 -12.28 13.87 -21.00
N ALA A 197 -11.53 14.91 -21.32
CA ALA A 197 -10.84 15.76 -20.35
C ALA A 197 -10.87 17.21 -20.86
N ASN A 198 -10.97 18.19 -19.96
CA ASN A 198 -10.98 19.62 -20.31
C ASN A 198 -12.00 19.96 -21.44
N GLY A 199 -13.19 19.36 -21.36
CA GLY A 199 -14.25 19.53 -22.35
C GLY A 199 -14.03 18.83 -23.70
N LYS A 200 -12.86 18.23 -23.96
CA LYS A 200 -12.51 17.61 -25.25
C LYS A 200 -12.67 16.09 -25.22
N SER A 201 -13.32 15.55 -26.24
CA SER A 201 -13.33 14.10 -26.50
C SER A 201 -11.99 13.68 -27.07
N LEU A 202 -11.29 12.76 -26.41
CA LEU A 202 -9.91 12.41 -26.74
C LEU A 202 -9.80 11.23 -27.71
N ILE A 203 -10.76 10.31 -27.70
CA ILE A 203 -10.79 9.18 -28.63
C ILE A 203 -11.15 9.71 -30.03
N PRO A 204 -10.25 9.62 -31.03
CA PRO A 204 -10.47 10.24 -32.34
C PRO A 204 -11.41 9.41 -33.23
N GLU A 205 -11.43 8.09 -33.06
CA GLU A 205 -12.20 7.18 -33.90
C GLU A 205 -12.91 6.11 -33.07
N ASN A 206 -14.17 5.86 -33.40
CA ASN A 206 -15.00 4.85 -32.74
C ASN A 206 -14.78 3.44 -33.33
N ASN A 207 -13.53 2.97 -33.30
CA ASN A 207 -13.19 1.59 -33.63
C ASN A 207 -12.53 0.89 -32.43
N GLN A 208 -12.74 -0.42 -32.31
CA GLN A 208 -12.31 -1.19 -31.14
C GLN A 208 -10.81 -1.11 -30.86
N ARG A 209 -9.97 -1.00 -31.90
CA ARG A 209 -8.52 -0.91 -31.74
C ARG A 209 -8.12 0.43 -31.12
N THR A 210 -8.72 1.52 -31.59
CA THR A 210 -8.45 2.87 -31.07
C THR A 210 -8.96 2.98 -29.64
N ILE A 211 -10.20 2.54 -29.37
CA ILE A 211 -10.75 2.50 -28.01
C ILE A 211 -9.82 1.75 -27.06
N ALA A 212 -9.35 0.56 -27.44
CA ALA A 212 -8.45 -0.23 -26.61
C ALA A 212 -7.12 0.48 -26.28
N LEU A 213 -6.56 1.27 -27.21
CA LEU A 213 -5.35 2.06 -26.96
C LEU A 213 -5.59 3.15 -25.92
N TRP A 214 -6.69 3.90 -26.07
CA TRP A 214 -7.02 5.00 -25.19
C TRP A 214 -7.45 4.54 -23.79
N VAL A 215 -8.27 3.48 -23.71
CA VAL A 215 -8.64 2.85 -22.44
C VAL A 215 -7.40 2.26 -21.76
N GLY A 216 -6.50 1.62 -22.53
CA GLY A 216 -5.23 1.14 -22.00
C GLY A 216 -4.34 2.25 -21.42
N GLY A 217 -4.33 3.44 -22.07
CA GLY A 217 -3.64 4.62 -21.57
C GLY A 217 -4.24 5.15 -20.26
N LEU A 218 -5.57 5.22 -20.17
CA LEU A 218 -6.28 5.60 -18.94
C LEU A 218 -5.98 4.63 -17.78
N GLU A 219 -6.00 3.33 -18.06
CA GLU A 219 -5.63 2.32 -17.06
C GLU A 219 -4.18 2.44 -16.59
N ASP A 220 -3.26 2.86 -17.48
CA ASP A 220 -1.86 3.08 -17.10
C ASP A 220 -1.71 4.23 -16.11
N LEU A 221 -2.46 5.32 -16.30
CA LEU A 221 -2.49 6.45 -15.38
C LEU A 221 -3.02 6.04 -13.99
N ILE A 222 -4.03 5.17 -13.94
CA ILE A 222 -4.57 4.63 -12.68
C ILE A 222 -3.52 3.77 -11.98
N ARG A 223 -2.88 2.84 -12.71
CA ARG A 223 -1.86 1.94 -12.15
C ARG A 223 -0.68 2.71 -11.55
N ARG A 224 -0.25 3.78 -12.22
CA ARG A 224 0.84 4.67 -11.78
C ARG A 224 0.42 5.67 -10.70
N ARG A 225 -0.86 5.67 -10.30
CA ARG A 225 -1.46 6.62 -9.32
C ARG A 225 -1.39 8.09 -9.74
N TYR A 226 -1.27 8.37 -11.04
CA TYR A 226 -1.36 9.73 -11.57
C TYR A 226 -2.79 10.25 -11.59
N ILE A 227 -3.76 9.34 -11.59
CA ILE A 227 -5.18 9.66 -11.45
C ILE A 227 -5.83 8.70 -10.44
N LYS A 228 -6.89 9.16 -9.79
CA LYS A 228 -7.69 8.37 -8.84
C LYS A 228 -9.16 8.42 -9.25
N ASP A 229 -9.88 7.33 -9.04
CA ASP A 229 -11.34 7.29 -9.22
C ASP A 229 -12.02 8.06 -8.08
N ILE A 230 -12.94 8.95 -8.42
CA ILE A 230 -13.74 9.73 -7.45
C ILE A 230 -15.24 9.50 -7.60
N GLY A 231 -15.66 8.72 -8.60
CA GLY A 231 -17.04 8.42 -8.91
C GLY A 231 -17.48 7.04 -8.42
N GLN A 232 -18.72 6.69 -8.73
CA GLN A 232 -19.17 5.29 -8.68
C GLN A 232 -18.98 4.71 -10.10
N LYS A 233 -18.43 3.48 -10.21
CA LYS A 233 -18.26 2.70 -11.46
C LYS A 233 -17.07 3.04 -12.37
N ARG A 234 -16.00 3.71 -11.90
CA ARG A 234 -14.83 4.04 -12.74
C ARG A 234 -15.20 4.90 -13.95
N GLU A 235 -16.07 5.88 -13.73
CA GLU A 235 -16.56 6.82 -14.76
C GLU A 235 -15.94 8.22 -14.63
N VAL A 236 -15.47 8.59 -13.43
CA VAL A 236 -14.91 9.92 -13.15
C VAL A 236 -13.59 9.78 -12.39
N PHE A 237 -12.54 10.38 -12.92
CA PHE A 237 -11.22 10.38 -12.31
C PHE A 237 -10.73 11.81 -12.07
N GLU A 238 -9.94 11.97 -11.02
CA GLU A 238 -9.26 13.21 -10.66
C GLU A 238 -7.74 13.01 -10.74
N VAL A 239 -7.02 13.96 -11.33
CA VAL A 239 -5.55 13.97 -11.35
C VAL A 239 -5.01 14.13 -9.93
N THR A 240 -4.04 13.29 -9.56
CA THR A 240 -3.38 13.34 -8.25
C THR A 240 -2.23 14.33 -8.26
N ARG A 241 -1.64 14.62 -7.09
CA ARG A 241 -0.41 15.42 -7.01
C ARG A 241 0.70 14.84 -7.88
N GLU A 242 0.92 13.52 -7.78
CA GLU A 242 1.93 12.81 -8.56
C GLU A 242 1.62 12.87 -10.07
N GLY A 243 0.34 12.94 -10.45
CA GLY A 243 -0.07 13.15 -11.84
C GLY A 243 0.23 14.55 -12.37
N TYR A 244 0.04 15.59 -11.57
CA TYR A 244 0.43 16.96 -11.93
C TYR A 244 1.95 17.09 -12.08
N GLU A 245 2.72 16.56 -11.13
CA GLU A 245 4.19 16.55 -11.22
C GLU A 245 4.67 15.86 -12.51
N ALA A 246 4.08 14.69 -12.84
CA ALA A 246 4.40 13.99 -14.07
C ALA A 246 3.99 14.77 -15.34
N ALA A 247 2.86 15.50 -15.31
CA ALA A 247 2.42 16.34 -16.43
C ALA A 247 3.42 17.48 -16.69
N ASP A 248 3.89 18.14 -15.64
CA ASP A 248 4.87 19.23 -15.72
C ASP A 248 6.20 18.74 -16.31
N GLU A 249 6.71 17.59 -15.85
CA GLU A 249 7.93 16.97 -16.41
C GLU A 249 7.80 16.68 -17.91
N ILE A 250 6.63 16.21 -18.36
CA ILE A 250 6.35 15.94 -19.78
C ILE A 250 6.34 17.25 -20.59
N GLU A 251 5.78 18.33 -20.05
CA GLU A 251 5.79 19.64 -20.71
C GLU A 251 7.19 20.27 -20.77
N GLU A 252 7.98 20.15 -19.70
CA GLU A 252 9.36 20.63 -19.67
C GLU A 252 10.25 19.89 -20.66
N GLY A 253 10.10 18.56 -20.76
CA GLY A 253 10.80 17.75 -21.76
C GLY A 253 10.50 18.19 -23.20
N LYS A 254 9.24 18.54 -23.52
CA LYS A 254 8.86 19.08 -24.84
C LYS A 254 9.51 20.43 -25.14
N LYS A 255 9.67 21.31 -24.14
CA LYS A 255 10.31 22.62 -24.29
C LYS A 255 11.82 22.49 -24.52
N GLY A 256 12.47 21.51 -23.89
CA GLY A 256 13.89 21.20 -24.09
C GLY A 256 14.21 20.77 -25.54
N ASP A 257 13.44 19.84 -26.10
CA ASP A 257 13.63 19.35 -27.48
C ASP A 257 13.34 20.43 -28.54
N ALA A 258 12.36 21.31 -28.29
CA ALA A 258 12.04 22.43 -29.17
C ALA A 258 13.12 23.54 -29.16
N GLY A 259 13.92 23.65 -28.09
CA GLY A 259 15.04 24.58 -27.98
C GLY A 259 16.28 24.11 -28.75
N VAL A 260 16.57 22.81 -28.72
CA VAL A 260 17.71 22.20 -29.43
C VAL A 260 17.55 22.28 -30.95
N THR A 261 16.33 22.06 -31.46
CA THR A 261 16.04 22.13 -32.91
C THR A 261 16.14 23.54 -33.50
N LYS A 262 15.90 24.60 -32.69
CA LYS A 262 16.11 25.99 -33.14
C LYS A 262 17.58 26.43 -33.12
N GLY A 263 18.43 25.81 -32.29
CA GLY A 263 19.87 26.12 -32.24
C GLY A 263 20.67 25.58 -33.44
N ALA A 264 20.22 24.47 -34.05
CA ALA A 264 20.88 23.86 -35.21
C ALA A 264 20.63 24.59 -36.54
N ALA A 265 19.57 25.41 -36.63
CA ALA A 265 19.20 26.13 -37.86
C ALA A 265 19.90 27.49 -38.04
N ASN A 266 20.75 27.92 -37.10
CA ASN A 266 21.46 29.21 -37.13
C ASN A 266 22.98 29.08 -37.37
N LEU A 267 23.45 27.94 -37.89
CA LEU A 267 24.88 27.67 -38.12
C LEU A 267 25.22 27.22 -39.55
N SER A 268 24.40 27.58 -40.54
CA SER A 268 24.66 27.33 -41.96
C SER A 268 24.58 28.60 -42.79
#